data_AF-C9RM34-F1
#
_entry.id   AF-C9RM34-F1
#
_cell.length_a   1.000
_cell.length_b   1.000
_cell.length_c   1.000
_cell.angle_alpha   90.00
_cell.angle_beta   90.00
_cell.angle_gamma   90.00
#
_symmetry.space_group_name_H-M   'P 1'
#
loop_
_entity.id
_entity.type
_entity.pdbx_description
1 polymer ?
#
loop_
_entity_poly.entity_id
_entity_poly.type
_entity_poly.pdbx_seq_one_letter_code
_entity_poly.pdbx_strand_id
1 'polypeptide(L)'
;MVSVKRFIHDEPALFKASKAFVALLFKCADPIVYVAQKMPTANEQIAWTLLGTVLFQDRSYPDILRLLVKLHERFPCDKLWSLPVPKGGEIEEVVEQTFNSRNWTVFEHVSGIFWSVGLFVRHHPDLTAWVRERTPEEMWRDLGEIYFMGRSNPRPKACAAIYRLLAPQPLGLGLTCRDNSRMPHLPLTMGARRFLAMLGPAKESNFAELEPAIKQKLANEYFIALAPENPYFAAHSLQFFLENGSEGFICRELTSHCAKCPLYEYCNYAEVRKRD
;
A
#
# COMPACT_ATOMS: atom_id res chain seq x y z
N MET A 1 -15.83 -17.65 10.65
CA MET A 1 -14.46 -17.57 10.09
C MET A 1 -13.85 -18.94 10.09
N VAL A 2 -13.51 -19.45 8.91
CA VAL A 2 -12.76 -20.71 8.80
C VAL A 2 -11.27 -20.42 8.91
N SER A 3 -10.50 -21.37 9.43
CA SER A 3 -9.03 -21.23 9.43
C SER A 3 -8.50 -21.24 7.99
N VAL A 4 -7.35 -20.61 7.75
CA VAL A 4 -6.70 -20.62 6.43
C VAL A 4 -6.47 -22.06 5.94
N LYS A 5 -6.02 -22.95 6.83
CA LYS A 5 -5.81 -24.37 6.51
C LYS A 5 -7.10 -25.05 6.04
N ARG A 6 -8.22 -24.80 6.73
CA ARG A 6 -9.52 -25.36 6.36
C ARG A 6 -10.02 -24.78 5.04
N PHE A 7 -9.88 -23.47 4.83
CA PHE A 7 -10.22 -22.83 3.55
C PHE A 7 -9.44 -23.45 2.38
N ILE A 8 -8.14 -23.70 2.53
CA ILE A 8 -7.32 -24.33 1.47
C ILE A 8 -7.83 -25.74 1.13
N HIS A 9 -8.28 -26.49 2.14
CA HIS A 9 -8.82 -27.83 1.96
C HIS A 9 -10.21 -27.82 1.32
N ASP A 10 -11.08 -26.93 1.79
CA ASP A 10 -12.48 -26.87 1.37
C ASP A 10 -12.64 -26.18 0.00
N GLU A 11 -11.74 -25.25 -0.37
CA GLU A 11 -11.78 -24.43 -1.59
C GLU A 11 -10.46 -24.50 -2.40
N PRO A 12 -9.98 -25.69 -2.81
CA PRO A 12 -8.65 -25.86 -3.40
C PRO A 12 -8.52 -25.18 -4.77
N ALA A 13 -9.60 -25.15 -5.56
CA ALA A 13 -9.60 -24.53 -6.88
C ALA A 13 -9.50 -23.00 -6.80
N LEU A 14 -10.25 -22.38 -5.89
CA LEU A 14 -10.15 -20.96 -5.61
C LEU A 14 -8.77 -20.61 -5.03
N PHE A 15 -8.24 -21.40 -4.10
CA PHE A 15 -6.89 -21.15 -3.58
C PHE A 15 -5.82 -21.21 -4.67
N LYS A 16 -5.91 -22.17 -5.60
CA LYS A 16 -5.03 -22.25 -6.78
C LYS A 16 -5.17 -21.01 -7.67
N ALA A 17 -6.40 -20.54 -7.91
CA ALA A 17 -6.67 -19.31 -8.66
C ALA A 17 -6.08 -18.07 -7.95
N SER A 18 -6.17 -17.99 -6.63
CA SER A 18 -5.55 -16.92 -5.83
C SER A 18 -4.03 -16.92 -5.97
N LYS A 19 -3.38 -18.09 -5.94
CA LYS A 19 -1.92 -18.18 -6.19
C LYS A 19 -1.56 -17.71 -7.60
N ALA A 20 -2.36 -18.07 -8.61
CA ALA A 20 -2.15 -17.60 -9.97
C ALA A 20 -2.36 -16.08 -10.12
N PHE A 21 -3.33 -15.51 -9.40
CA PHE A 21 -3.53 -14.06 -9.33
C PHE A 21 -2.32 -13.35 -8.71
N VAL A 22 -1.76 -13.90 -7.63
CA VAL A 22 -0.51 -13.40 -7.02
C VAL A 22 0.66 -13.49 -8.01
N ALA A 23 0.83 -14.63 -8.68
CA ALA A 23 1.89 -14.82 -9.67
C ALA A 23 1.77 -13.88 -10.89
N LEU A 24 0.55 -13.45 -11.22
CA LEU A 24 0.32 -12.50 -12.30
C LEU A 24 0.70 -11.06 -11.93
N LEU A 25 0.43 -10.66 -10.68
CA LEU A 25 0.49 -9.25 -10.28
C LEU A 25 1.68 -8.87 -9.37
N PHE A 26 2.48 -9.83 -8.91
CA PHE A 26 3.60 -9.51 -8.01
C PHE A 26 4.66 -8.60 -8.66
N LYS A 27 4.72 -8.55 -10.00
CA LYS A 27 5.63 -7.69 -10.75
C LYS A 27 5.07 -6.31 -11.08
N CYS A 28 3.82 -6.03 -10.74
CA CYS A 28 3.24 -4.71 -10.96
C CYS A 28 3.91 -3.71 -10.01
N ALA A 29 4.22 -2.50 -10.49
CA ALA A 29 4.83 -1.50 -9.63
C ALA A 29 3.81 -0.95 -8.61
N ASP A 30 4.21 -0.76 -7.36
CA ASP A 30 3.43 0.09 -6.44
C ASP A 30 3.56 1.55 -6.90
N PRO A 31 2.46 2.29 -7.13
CA PRO A 31 2.53 3.65 -7.68
C PRO A 31 3.29 4.66 -6.83
N ILE A 32 3.30 4.50 -5.50
CA ILE A 32 4.05 5.38 -4.59
C ILE A 32 5.53 5.07 -4.72
N VAL A 33 5.90 3.78 -4.72
CA VAL A 33 7.28 3.34 -4.90
C VAL A 33 7.80 3.76 -6.27
N TYR A 34 6.99 3.61 -7.32
CA TYR A 34 7.32 4.00 -8.69
C TYR A 34 7.70 5.47 -8.81
N VAL A 35 7.00 6.38 -8.12
CA VAL A 35 7.39 7.80 -8.09
C VAL A 35 8.64 8.00 -7.25
N ALA A 36 8.68 7.42 -6.05
CA ALA A 36 9.79 7.56 -5.14
C ALA A 36 11.12 7.09 -5.74
N GLN A 37 11.14 6.01 -6.51
CA GLN A 37 12.34 5.50 -7.18
C GLN A 37 12.97 6.47 -8.19
N LYS A 38 12.22 7.46 -8.67
CA LYS A 38 12.74 8.49 -9.57
C LYS A 38 13.61 9.50 -8.83
N MET A 39 13.62 9.49 -7.50
CA MET A 39 14.46 10.39 -6.72
C MET A 39 15.93 9.96 -6.77
N PRO A 40 16.88 10.92 -6.87
CA PRO A 40 18.29 10.62 -7.08
C PRO A 40 19.00 9.95 -5.91
N THR A 41 18.57 10.14 -4.65
CA THR A 41 19.24 9.51 -3.49
C THR A 41 18.30 8.64 -2.67
N ALA A 42 18.85 7.62 -2.00
CA ALA A 42 18.08 6.69 -1.17
C ALA A 42 17.27 7.41 -0.07
N ASN A 43 17.81 8.48 0.54
CA ASN A 43 17.06 9.25 1.54
C ASN A 43 15.84 9.92 0.92
N GLU A 44 15.97 10.47 -0.29
CA GLU A 44 14.82 11.07 -0.97
C GLU A 44 13.80 9.99 -1.34
N GLN A 45 14.23 8.83 -1.84
CA GLN A 45 13.35 7.70 -2.15
C GLN A 45 12.56 7.26 -0.91
N ILE A 46 13.21 7.18 0.26
CA ILE A 46 12.54 6.85 1.53
C ILE A 46 11.53 7.94 1.90
N ALA A 47 11.96 9.21 1.91
CA ALA A 47 11.11 10.33 2.32
C ALA A 47 9.83 10.44 1.45
N TRP A 48 9.98 10.31 0.13
CA TRP A 48 8.86 10.33 -0.82
C TRP A 48 7.96 9.09 -0.70
N THR A 49 8.53 7.94 -0.35
CA THR A 49 7.73 6.73 -0.03
C THR A 49 6.89 6.94 1.22
N LEU A 50 7.43 7.58 2.26
CA LEU A 50 6.70 7.93 3.47
C LEU A 50 5.58 8.94 3.18
N LEU A 51 5.88 10.01 2.44
CA LEU A 51 4.90 11.01 2.03
C LEU A 51 3.74 10.38 1.26
N GLY A 52 4.04 9.61 0.21
CA GLY A 52 3.02 8.94 -0.60
C GLY A 52 2.18 7.95 0.21
N THR A 53 2.80 7.24 1.16
CA THR A 53 2.06 6.33 2.02
C THR A 53 1.07 7.04 2.94
N VAL A 54 1.46 8.19 3.51
CA VAL A 54 0.54 8.96 4.37
C VAL A 54 -0.55 9.63 3.56
N LEU A 55 -0.23 10.14 2.37
CA LEU A 55 -1.22 10.77 1.48
C LEU A 55 -2.20 9.76 0.88
N PHE A 56 -1.86 8.47 0.80
CA PHE A 56 -2.74 7.46 0.19
C PHE A 56 -3.90 7.06 1.10
N GLN A 57 -4.98 7.85 1.02
CA GLN A 57 -6.21 7.68 1.77
C GLN A 57 -7.37 8.31 0.99
N ASP A 58 -8.48 7.58 0.89
CA ASP A 58 -9.71 7.98 0.18
C ASP A 58 -9.46 8.45 -1.27
N ARG A 59 -8.44 7.88 -1.91
CA ARG A 59 -8.03 8.17 -3.30
C ARG A 59 -7.61 6.90 -4.01
N SER A 60 -7.77 6.91 -5.33
CA SER A 60 -7.33 5.82 -6.21
C SER A 60 -5.81 5.85 -6.39
N TYR A 61 -5.25 4.74 -6.88
CA TYR A 61 -3.84 4.66 -7.24
C TYR A 61 -3.43 5.65 -8.35
N PRO A 62 -4.19 5.80 -9.45
CA PRO A 62 -3.90 6.83 -10.45
C PRO A 62 -3.91 8.26 -9.90
N ASP A 63 -4.84 8.57 -9.00
CA ASP A 63 -4.92 9.90 -8.37
C ASP A 63 -3.68 10.19 -7.51
N ILE A 64 -3.27 9.22 -6.68
CA ILE A 64 -2.10 9.41 -5.83
C ILE A 64 -0.81 9.47 -6.62
N LEU A 65 -0.72 8.69 -7.70
CA LEU A 65 0.39 8.77 -8.65
C LEU A 65 0.50 10.17 -9.26
N ARG A 66 -0.62 10.70 -9.78
CA ARG A 66 -0.68 12.07 -10.35
C ARG A 66 -0.29 13.12 -9.31
N LEU A 67 -0.82 13.02 -8.09
CA LEU A 67 -0.50 13.96 -7.01
C LEU A 67 0.99 13.94 -6.66
N LEU A 68 1.59 12.77 -6.48
CA LEU A 68 3.01 12.67 -6.12
C LEU A 68 3.91 13.19 -7.23
N VAL A 69 3.57 12.94 -8.50
CA VAL A 69 4.28 13.52 -9.63
C VAL A 69 4.19 15.05 -9.59
N LYS A 70 3.00 15.62 -9.40
CA LYS A 70 2.79 17.09 -9.35
C LYS A 70 3.48 17.74 -8.16
N LEU A 71 3.43 17.11 -6.99
CA LEU A 71 4.17 17.57 -5.81
C LEU A 71 5.67 17.56 -6.07
N HIS A 72 6.22 16.52 -6.72
CA HIS A 72 7.64 16.44 -7.01
C HIS A 72 8.08 17.47 -8.05
N GLU A 73 7.28 17.70 -9.09
CA GLU A 73 7.52 18.75 -10.08
C GLU A 73 7.59 20.14 -9.43
N ARG A 74 6.71 20.40 -8.44
CA ARG A 74 6.67 21.70 -7.73
C ARG A 74 7.74 21.83 -6.65
N PHE A 75 8.02 20.75 -5.92
CA PHE A 75 8.92 20.71 -4.76
C PHE A 75 9.95 19.58 -4.93
N PRO A 76 10.91 19.73 -5.86
CA PRO A 76 11.85 18.65 -6.19
C PRO A 76 12.85 18.36 -5.07
N CYS A 77 13.43 17.16 -5.11
CA CYS A 77 14.57 16.74 -4.28
C CYS A 77 14.31 16.94 -2.77
N ASP A 78 15.16 17.73 -2.11
CA ASP A 78 15.19 17.97 -0.67
C ASP A 78 14.15 18.98 -0.18
N LYS A 79 13.34 19.57 -1.07
CA LYS A 79 12.32 20.57 -0.69
C LYS A 79 11.28 20.07 0.30
N LEU A 80 11.14 18.76 0.43
CA LEU A 80 10.30 18.15 1.46
C LEU A 80 10.83 18.41 2.89
N TRP A 81 12.14 18.56 3.12
CA TRP A 81 12.71 18.77 4.46
C TRP A 81 13.70 19.93 4.58
N SER A 82 14.21 20.48 3.48
CA SER A 82 15.09 21.66 3.48
C SER A 82 14.38 22.90 4.01
N LEU A 83 15.13 23.79 4.67
CA LEU A 83 14.62 25.08 5.13
C LEU A 83 14.99 26.19 4.12
N PRO A 84 14.09 27.17 3.86
CA PRO A 84 12.72 27.25 4.35
C PRO A 84 11.81 26.18 3.72
N VAL A 85 10.88 25.61 4.50
CA VAL A 85 9.88 24.67 3.98
C VAL A 85 8.85 25.39 3.09
N PRO A 86 8.28 24.71 2.08
CA PRO A 86 7.19 25.25 1.27
C PRO A 86 6.01 25.75 2.11
N LYS A 87 5.36 26.84 1.66
CA LYS A 87 4.19 27.40 2.36
C LYS A 87 2.98 26.49 2.16
N GLY A 88 2.09 26.46 3.15
CA GLY A 88 0.91 25.57 3.14
C GLY A 88 0.02 25.83 1.93
N GLY A 89 -0.26 27.11 1.64
CA GLY A 89 -1.04 27.48 0.47
C GLY A 89 -0.45 27.00 -0.87
N GLU A 90 0.87 26.90 -1.00
CA GLU A 90 1.51 26.38 -2.23
C GLU A 90 1.31 24.85 -2.35
N ILE A 91 1.31 24.14 -1.22
CA ILE A 91 1.08 22.68 -1.19
C ILE A 91 -0.38 22.38 -1.50
N GLU A 92 -1.30 23.11 -0.86
CA GLU A 92 -2.74 23.04 -1.09
C GLU A 92 -3.12 23.36 -2.53
N GLU A 93 -2.47 24.37 -3.13
CA GLU A 93 -2.66 24.73 -4.54
C GLU A 93 -2.32 23.56 -5.48
N VAL A 94 -1.20 22.86 -5.25
CA VAL A 94 -0.84 21.69 -6.07
C VAL A 94 -1.90 20.59 -5.98
N VAL A 95 -2.44 20.37 -4.78
CA VAL A 95 -3.49 19.35 -4.55
C VAL A 95 -4.78 19.75 -5.26
N GLU A 96 -5.20 21.01 -5.11
CA GLU A 96 -6.39 21.54 -5.76
C GLU A 96 -6.29 21.48 -7.28
N GLN A 97 -5.15 21.88 -7.86
CA GLN A 97 -4.90 21.79 -9.30
C GLN A 97 -4.84 20.34 -9.79
N THR A 98 -4.30 19.42 -8.99
CA THR A 98 -4.24 18.00 -9.37
C THR A 98 -5.64 17.39 -9.42
N PHE A 99 -6.49 17.67 -8.42
CA PHE A 99 -7.81 17.06 -8.32
C PHE A 99 -8.94 17.91 -8.90
N ASN A 100 -8.65 19.13 -9.36
CA ASN A 100 -9.62 20.15 -9.74
C ASN A 100 -10.71 20.33 -8.66
N SER A 101 -10.33 20.16 -7.39
CA SER A 101 -11.26 20.13 -6.27
C SER A 101 -10.53 20.20 -4.93
N ARG A 102 -11.22 20.79 -3.94
CA ARG A 102 -10.85 20.72 -2.52
C ARG A 102 -11.65 19.66 -1.75
N ASN A 103 -12.53 18.90 -2.42
CA ASN A 103 -13.36 17.86 -1.80
C ASN A 103 -12.56 16.57 -1.59
N TRP A 104 -11.53 16.67 -0.76
CA TRP A 104 -10.78 15.53 -0.26
C TRP A 104 -10.82 15.59 1.25
N THR A 105 -11.14 14.46 1.89
CA THR A 105 -11.26 14.33 3.35
C THR A 105 -10.01 14.80 4.11
N VAL A 106 -8.84 14.79 3.46
CA VAL A 106 -7.58 15.23 4.06
C VAL A 106 -6.99 16.50 3.45
N PHE A 107 -7.76 17.24 2.64
CA PHE A 107 -7.28 18.47 1.97
C PHE A 107 -6.67 19.46 2.97
N GLU A 108 -7.40 19.81 4.03
CA GLU A 108 -6.94 20.76 5.06
C GLU A 108 -5.73 20.27 5.87
N HIS A 109 -5.39 18.98 5.76
CA HIS A 109 -4.29 18.36 6.48
C HIS A 109 -3.05 18.14 5.60
N VAL A 110 -3.13 18.37 4.29
CA VAL A 110 -2.07 18.00 3.35
C VAL A 110 -0.75 18.74 3.64
N SER A 111 -0.82 20.03 3.93
CA SER A 111 0.33 20.85 4.33
C SER A 111 0.95 20.32 5.63
N GLY A 112 0.12 19.98 6.61
CA GLY A 112 0.56 19.39 7.88
C GLY A 112 1.24 18.03 7.71
N ILE A 113 0.71 17.18 6.82
CA ILE A 113 1.33 15.89 6.46
C ILE A 113 2.69 16.13 5.83
N PHE A 114 2.76 17.01 4.82
CA PHE A 114 4.00 17.34 4.11
C PHE A 114 5.09 17.83 5.08
N TRP A 115 4.77 18.81 5.94
CA TRP A 115 5.71 19.33 6.93
C TRP A 115 6.11 18.30 7.98
N SER A 116 5.18 17.43 8.39
CA SER A 116 5.47 16.40 9.39
C SER A 116 6.41 15.33 8.85
N VAL A 117 6.26 14.92 7.59
CA VAL A 117 7.26 14.05 6.93
C VAL A 117 8.60 14.79 6.84
N GLY A 118 8.61 16.06 6.43
CA GLY A 118 9.83 16.87 6.40
C GLY A 118 10.53 16.97 7.77
N LEU A 119 9.76 17.11 8.85
CA LEU A 119 10.27 17.13 10.22
C LEU A 119 10.88 15.78 10.61
N PHE A 120 10.22 14.67 10.26
CA PHE A 120 10.75 13.33 10.49
C PHE A 120 12.12 13.14 9.83
N VAL A 121 12.27 13.59 8.58
CA VAL A 121 13.57 13.53 7.87
C VAL A 121 14.63 14.40 8.54
N ARG A 122 14.28 15.60 9.04
CA ARG A 122 15.24 16.43 9.79
C ARG A 122 15.68 15.80 11.12
N HIS A 123 14.80 15.05 11.78
CA HIS A 123 15.16 14.28 12.99
C HIS A 123 16.00 13.04 12.67
N HIS A 124 15.88 12.51 11.45
CA HIS A 124 16.57 11.31 10.96
C HIS A 124 17.33 11.61 9.66
N PRO A 125 18.42 12.40 9.71
CA PRO A 125 19.08 12.94 8.51
C PRO A 125 19.68 11.87 7.60
N ASP A 126 20.00 10.69 8.14
CA ASP A 126 20.36 9.49 7.38
C ASP A 126 19.25 8.44 7.48
N LEU A 127 18.27 8.54 6.59
CA LEU A 127 17.14 7.61 6.56
C LEU A 127 17.56 6.19 6.20
N THR A 128 18.62 6.03 5.41
CA THR A 128 19.15 4.71 5.05
C THR A 128 19.75 4.03 6.28
N ALA A 129 20.54 4.76 7.08
CA ALA A 129 21.02 4.28 8.37
C ALA A 129 19.87 4.01 9.35
N TRP A 130 18.86 4.90 9.41
CA TRP A 130 17.65 4.69 10.22
C TRP A 130 16.97 3.36 9.87
N VAL A 131 16.69 3.06 8.60
CA VAL A 131 16.09 1.77 8.23
C VAL A 131 16.98 0.59 8.65
N ARG A 132 18.29 0.67 8.38
CA ARG A 132 19.26 -0.39 8.67
C ARG A 132 19.37 -0.70 10.16
N GLU A 133 19.29 0.30 11.02
CA GLU A 133 19.57 0.19 12.46
C GLU A 133 18.33 -0.15 13.30
N ARG A 134 17.14 -0.03 12.71
CA ARG A 134 15.86 -0.28 13.37
C ARG A 134 15.31 -1.67 13.06
N THR A 135 14.62 -2.26 14.02
CA THR A 135 13.68 -3.37 13.72
C THR A 135 12.37 -2.82 13.17
N PRO A 136 11.53 -3.64 12.53
CA PRO A 136 10.21 -3.20 12.09
C PRO A 136 9.31 -2.64 13.20
N GLU A 137 9.38 -3.14 14.43
CA GLU A 137 8.63 -2.59 15.57
C GLU A 137 9.12 -1.20 15.98
N GLU A 138 10.43 -0.97 15.94
CA GLU A 138 10.97 0.35 16.21
C GLU A 138 10.64 1.33 15.09
N MET A 139 10.75 0.91 13.82
CA MET A 139 10.27 1.72 12.70
C MET A 139 8.79 2.06 12.87
N TRP A 140 7.96 1.09 13.27
CA TRP A 140 6.54 1.32 13.52
C TRP A 140 6.27 2.37 14.61
N ARG A 141 7.10 2.38 15.66
CA ARG A 141 7.04 3.38 16.73
C ARG A 141 7.47 4.75 16.21
N ASP A 142 8.63 4.84 15.57
CA ASP A 142 9.25 6.06 15.06
C ASP A 142 8.34 6.72 14.00
N LEU A 143 7.73 5.93 13.10
CA LEU A 143 6.75 6.41 12.12
C LEU A 143 5.50 7.04 12.77
N GLY A 144 5.26 6.79 14.06
CA GLY A 144 4.23 7.48 14.84
C GLY A 144 4.46 8.97 15.04
N GLU A 145 5.68 9.47 14.82
CA GLU A 145 6.01 10.89 14.80
C GLU A 145 5.36 11.62 13.61
N ILE A 146 5.05 10.89 12.54
CA ILE A 146 4.46 11.45 11.33
C ILE A 146 2.95 11.64 11.53
N TYR A 147 2.50 12.88 11.40
CA TYR A 147 1.10 13.27 11.43
C TYR A 147 0.30 12.45 10.40
N PHE A 148 -0.90 12.01 10.78
CA PHE A 148 -1.76 11.11 10.00
C PHE A 148 -1.24 9.68 9.76
N MET A 149 -0.12 9.24 10.35
CA MET A 149 0.32 7.83 10.26
C MET A 149 -0.59 6.85 11.04
N GLY A 150 -1.47 7.38 11.89
CA GLY A 150 -2.46 6.62 12.66
C GLY A 150 -2.07 6.44 14.12
N ARG A 151 -3.06 6.17 14.99
CA ARG A 151 -2.88 6.04 16.45
C ARG A 151 -3.24 4.66 17.01
N SER A 152 -3.97 3.83 16.26
CA SER A 152 -4.45 2.51 16.69
C SER A 152 -3.39 1.41 16.53
N ASN A 153 -3.47 0.32 17.30
CA ASN A 153 -2.67 -0.89 17.06
C ASN A 153 -3.56 -1.99 16.46
N PRO A 154 -3.28 -2.51 15.25
CA PRO A 154 -2.20 -2.13 14.33
C PRO A 154 -2.43 -0.76 13.65
N ARG A 155 -1.35 -0.03 13.32
CA ARG A 155 -1.36 1.20 12.49
C ARG A 155 -1.23 0.81 11.01
N PRO A 156 -2.30 0.83 10.20
CA PRO A 156 -2.24 0.27 8.85
C PRO A 156 -1.25 1.00 7.94
N LYS A 157 -1.15 2.33 8.05
CA LYS A 157 -0.22 3.14 7.24
C LYS A 157 1.24 2.91 7.61
N ALA A 158 1.55 2.77 8.90
CA ALA A 158 2.91 2.39 9.31
C ALA A 158 3.29 1.01 8.77
N CYS A 159 2.35 0.05 8.79
CA CYS A 159 2.58 -1.28 8.19
C CYS A 159 2.83 -1.17 6.68
N ALA A 160 2.04 -0.34 5.96
CA ALA A 160 2.24 -0.08 4.54
C ALA A 160 3.56 0.63 4.23
N ALA A 161 3.99 1.57 5.08
CA ALA A 161 5.26 2.26 4.94
C ALA A 161 6.42 1.28 5.11
N ILE A 162 6.45 0.52 6.21
CA ILE A 162 7.47 -0.50 6.47
C ILE A 162 7.52 -1.51 5.33
N TYR A 163 6.36 -1.97 4.87
CA TYR A 163 6.25 -2.83 3.71
C TYR A 163 6.90 -2.22 2.46
N ARG A 164 6.58 -0.98 2.09
CA ARG A 164 7.17 -0.31 0.92
C ARG A 164 8.65 -0.03 1.08
N LEU A 165 9.17 0.07 2.29
CA LEU A 165 10.61 0.23 2.52
C LEU A 165 11.35 -1.11 2.36
N LEU A 166 10.81 -2.19 2.92
CA LEU A 166 11.51 -3.48 3.05
C LEU A 166 11.24 -4.47 1.90
N ALA A 167 10.04 -4.46 1.32
CA ALA A 167 9.70 -5.39 0.25
C ALA A 167 10.62 -5.18 -0.96
N PRO A 168 11.00 -6.25 -1.68
CA PRO A 168 11.87 -6.13 -2.84
C PRO A 168 11.18 -5.38 -3.98
N GLN A 169 11.97 -4.89 -4.93
CA GLN A 169 11.45 -4.29 -6.15
C GLN A 169 10.61 -5.31 -6.97
N PRO A 170 9.52 -4.88 -7.64
CA PRO A 170 8.98 -3.52 -7.74
C PRO A 170 7.94 -3.15 -6.65
N LEU A 171 7.84 -3.96 -5.59
CA LEU A 171 6.83 -3.81 -4.53
C LEU A 171 7.20 -2.72 -3.52
N GLY A 172 8.51 -2.59 -3.27
CA GLY A 172 9.10 -1.70 -2.30
C GLY A 172 10.55 -1.38 -2.66
N LEU A 173 11.24 -0.62 -1.81
CA LEU A 173 12.60 -0.14 -2.02
C LEU A 173 13.67 -1.23 -1.82
N GLY A 174 13.33 -2.38 -1.23
CA GLY A 174 14.25 -3.49 -0.98
C GLY A 174 15.32 -3.16 0.08
N LEU A 175 15.02 -2.27 1.01
CA LEU A 175 15.94 -1.89 2.07
C LEU A 175 16.06 -2.99 3.11
N THR A 176 17.27 -3.22 3.61
CA THR A 176 17.52 -4.16 4.70
C THR A 176 17.43 -3.42 6.03
N CYS A 177 16.68 -3.97 6.97
CA CYS A 177 16.62 -3.47 8.35
C CYS A 177 17.37 -4.40 9.30
N ARG A 178 17.45 -4.02 10.57
CA ARG A 178 18.04 -4.89 11.61
C ARG A 178 17.22 -6.17 11.72
N ASP A 179 17.92 -7.30 11.81
CA ASP A 179 17.30 -8.61 11.93
C ASP A 179 16.30 -8.65 13.08
N ASN A 180 15.15 -9.28 12.80
CA ASN A 180 14.10 -9.48 13.76
C ASN A 180 13.60 -10.92 13.68
N SER A 181 13.40 -11.53 14.84
CA SER A 181 12.80 -12.87 14.97
C SER A 181 11.35 -12.94 14.50
N ARG A 182 10.67 -11.79 14.35
CA ARG A 182 9.26 -11.70 13.96
C ARG A 182 9.10 -10.99 12.62
N MET A 183 8.26 -11.57 11.75
CA MET A 183 7.86 -10.91 10.52
C MET A 183 6.97 -9.70 10.85
N PRO A 184 7.19 -8.52 10.25
CA PRO A 184 6.30 -7.39 10.44
C PRO A 184 4.88 -7.69 9.97
N HIS A 185 3.91 -6.93 10.50
CA HIS A 185 2.55 -6.96 9.95
C HIS A 185 2.57 -6.52 8.48
N LEU A 186 1.96 -7.35 7.62
CA LEU A 186 1.82 -7.06 6.20
C LEU A 186 0.67 -6.07 5.99
N PRO A 187 0.72 -5.22 4.95
CA PRO A 187 -0.31 -4.21 4.75
C PRO A 187 -1.65 -4.85 4.42
N LEU A 188 -2.65 -4.60 5.26
CA LEU A 188 -4.03 -4.99 5.00
C LEU A 188 -4.75 -3.89 4.21
N THR A 189 -4.42 -3.80 2.92
CA THR A 189 -4.98 -2.83 1.97
C THR A 189 -6.46 -3.04 1.71
N MET A 190 -7.15 -2.05 1.14
CA MET A 190 -8.58 -2.18 0.80
C MET A 190 -8.84 -3.31 -0.20
N GLY A 191 -8.01 -3.47 -1.23
CA GLY A 191 -8.09 -4.62 -2.13
C GLY A 191 -7.96 -5.96 -1.41
N ALA A 192 -6.97 -6.11 -0.52
CA ALA A 192 -6.81 -7.32 0.26
C ALA A 192 -7.99 -7.59 1.21
N ARG A 193 -8.54 -6.53 1.83
CA ARG A 193 -9.75 -6.62 2.66
C ARG A 193 -10.95 -7.10 1.86
N ARG A 194 -11.19 -6.52 0.69
CA ARG A 194 -12.27 -6.96 -0.23
C ARG A 194 -12.08 -8.40 -0.62
N PHE A 195 -10.86 -8.80 -0.99
CA PHE A 195 -10.55 -10.18 -1.33
C PHE A 195 -10.89 -11.13 -0.18
N LEU A 196 -10.36 -10.89 1.02
CA LEU A 196 -10.58 -11.74 2.19
C LEU A 196 -12.06 -11.85 2.57
N ALA A 197 -12.82 -10.77 2.40
CA ALA A 197 -14.24 -10.68 2.72
C ALA A 197 -15.15 -11.30 1.65
N MET A 198 -14.71 -11.40 0.40
CA MET A 198 -15.56 -11.85 -0.71
C MET A 198 -15.22 -13.25 -1.20
N LEU A 199 -13.92 -13.54 -1.33
CA LEU A 199 -13.40 -14.78 -1.90
C LEU A 199 -12.51 -15.55 -0.91
N GLY A 200 -12.02 -14.89 0.12
CA GLY A 200 -11.09 -15.48 1.07
C GLY A 200 -11.75 -16.23 2.25
N PRO A 201 -10.93 -16.64 3.23
CA PRO A 201 -11.36 -17.43 4.38
C PRO A 201 -12.38 -16.74 5.32
N ALA A 202 -12.67 -15.45 5.09
CA ALA A 202 -13.66 -14.70 5.85
C ALA A 202 -14.95 -14.39 5.08
N LYS A 203 -15.16 -14.99 3.89
CA LYS A 203 -16.37 -14.82 3.08
C LYS A 203 -17.66 -14.95 3.88
N GLU A 204 -17.78 -16.01 4.68
CA GLU A 204 -18.98 -16.31 5.48
C GLU A 204 -18.97 -15.68 6.88
N SER A 205 -18.08 -14.72 7.15
CA SER A 205 -17.72 -14.32 8.53
C SER A 205 -17.95 -12.86 8.87
N ASN A 206 -18.74 -12.18 8.04
CA ASN A 206 -18.95 -10.73 8.12
C ASN A 206 -17.65 -9.97 8.43
N PHE A 207 -16.66 -10.11 7.53
CA PHE A 207 -15.30 -9.62 7.76
C PHE A 207 -15.25 -8.15 8.22
N ALA A 208 -16.19 -7.31 7.83
CA ALA A 208 -16.27 -5.91 8.23
C ALA A 208 -16.35 -5.72 9.75
N GLU A 209 -17.05 -6.61 10.46
CA GLU A 209 -17.29 -6.55 11.91
C GLU A 209 -16.17 -7.16 12.75
N LEU A 210 -15.23 -7.88 12.13
CA LEU A 210 -14.12 -8.48 12.86
C LEU A 210 -13.20 -7.42 13.47
N GLU A 211 -12.66 -7.69 14.66
CA GLU A 211 -11.66 -6.84 15.29
C GLU A 211 -10.41 -6.66 14.41
N PRO A 212 -9.77 -5.47 14.38
CA PRO A 212 -8.59 -5.22 13.55
C PRO A 212 -7.45 -6.23 13.73
N ALA A 213 -7.19 -6.68 14.96
CA ALA A 213 -6.15 -7.66 15.25
C ALA A 213 -6.47 -9.04 14.62
N ILE A 214 -7.74 -9.44 14.62
CA ILE A 214 -8.19 -10.71 14.01
C ILE A 214 -8.04 -10.63 12.48
N LYS A 215 -8.47 -9.51 11.88
CA LYS A 215 -8.31 -9.24 10.44
C LYS A 215 -6.83 -9.33 10.03
N GLN A 216 -5.96 -8.69 10.80
CA GLN A 216 -4.52 -8.67 10.53
C GLN A 216 -3.88 -10.06 10.66
N LYS A 217 -4.24 -10.82 11.70
CA LYS A 217 -3.76 -12.19 11.88
C LYS A 217 -4.19 -13.09 10.71
N LEU A 218 -5.47 -13.07 10.36
CA LEU A 218 -6.01 -13.84 9.24
C LEU A 218 -5.31 -13.48 7.92
N ALA A 219 -5.14 -12.18 7.65
CA ALA A 219 -4.48 -11.71 6.45
C ALA A 219 -3.03 -12.21 6.37
N ASN A 220 -2.25 -12.07 7.45
CA ASN A 220 -0.88 -12.55 7.51
C ASN A 220 -0.80 -14.07 7.27
N GLU A 221 -1.64 -14.87 7.93
CA GLU A 221 -1.69 -16.33 7.73
C GLU A 221 -2.01 -16.69 6.28
N TYR A 222 -2.94 -15.97 5.65
CA TYR A 222 -3.33 -16.21 4.27
C TYR A 222 -2.24 -15.80 3.26
N PHE A 223 -1.57 -14.66 3.50
CA PHE A 223 -0.47 -14.20 2.66
C PHE A 223 0.72 -15.17 2.69
N ILE A 224 1.07 -15.69 3.87
CA ILE A 224 2.08 -16.74 4.03
C ILE A 224 1.68 -18.00 3.26
N ALA A 225 0.41 -18.41 3.31
CA ALA A 225 -0.03 -19.59 2.58
C ALA A 225 0.03 -19.40 1.05
N LEU A 226 -0.29 -18.20 0.55
CA LEU A 226 -0.27 -17.88 -0.89
C LEU A 226 1.15 -17.80 -1.46
N ALA A 227 2.08 -17.21 -0.72
CA ALA A 227 3.47 -17.03 -1.15
C ALA A 227 4.44 -17.34 0.02
N PRO A 228 4.68 -18.64 0.32
CA PRO A 228 5.49 -19.04 1.47
C PRO A 228 6.93 -18.54 1.42
N GLU A 229 7.52 -18.44 0.23
CA GLU A 229 8.88 -17.95 0.07
C GLU A 229 8.97 -16.44 0.29
N ASN A 230 7.92 -15.70 -0.07
CA ASN A 230 7.88 -14.25 0.09
C ASN A 230 6.43 -13.74 0.24
N PRO A 231 5.93 -13.62 1.48
CA PRO A 231 4.57 -13.16 1.76
C PRO A 231 4.27 -11.74 1.26
N TYR A 232 5.30 -10.93 0.98
CA TYR A 232 5.13 -9.61 0.37
C TYR A 232 4.45 -9.69 -0.99
N PHE A 233 4.74 -10.73 -1.79
CA PHE A 233 4.10 -10.91 -3.10
C PHE A 233 2.58 -11.06 -2.99
N ALA A 234 2.11 -11.78 -1.98
CA ALA A 234 0.67 -11.95 -1.74
C ALA A 234 0.02 -10.65 -1.27
N ALA A 235 0.62 -9.97 -0.28
CA ALA A 235 0.11 -8.69 0.23
C ALA A 235 0.04 -7.62 -0.88
N HIS A 236 1.09 -7.56 -1.71
CA HIS A 236 1.16 -6.68 -2.88
C HIS A 236 0.06 -6.96 -3.88
N SER A 237 -0.02 -8.20 -4.35
CA SER A 237 -0.87 -8.54 -5.48
C SER A 237 -2.35 -8.36 -5.13
N LEU A 238 -2.72 -8.74 -3.90
CA LEU A 238 -4.10 -8.62 -3.42
C LEU A 238 -4.54 -7.16 -3.23
N GLN A 239 -3.63 -6.20 -3.15
CA GLN A 239 -4.00 -4.79 -3.08
C GLN A 239 -4.71 -4.30 -4.36
N PHE A 240 -4.49 -4.95 -5.49
CA PHE A 240 -5.09 -4.58 -6.78
C PHE A 240 -6.47 -5.22 -7.00
N PHE A 241 -6.92 -6.08 -6.09
CA PHE A 241 -8.22 -6.72 -6.20
C PHE A 241 -9.36 -5.71 -6.05
N LEU A 242 -10.12 -5.51 -7.14
CA LEU A 242 -11.23 -4.55 -7.24
C LEU A 242 -10.86 -3.14 -6.77
N GLU A 243 -9.59 -2.76 -6.96
CA GLU A 243 -9.11 -1.41 -6.66
C GLU A 243 -9.30 -0.51 -7.86
N ASN A 244 -9.70 0.75 -7.63
CA ASN A 244 -10.02 1.68 -8.71
C ASN A 244 -8.76 2.04 -9.49
N GLY A 245 -8.82 1.80 -10.81
CA GLY A 245 -7.86 2.20 -11.80
C GLY A 245 -8.34 3.44 -12.57
N SER A 246 -7.80 3.63 -13.78
CA SER A 246 -8.12 4.78 -14.62
C SER A 246 -9.47 4.65 -15.35
N GLU A 247 -9.81 3.44 -15.79
CA GLU A 247 -11.03 3.16 -16.58
C GLU A 247 -11.93 2.11 -15.92
N GLY A 248 -11.49 1.49 -14.83
CA GLY A 248 -12.29 0.53 -14.07
C GLY A 248 -11.54 0.00 -12.86
N PHE A 249 -11.40 -1.32 -12.77
CA PHE A 249 -10.57 -1.94 -11.74
C PHE A 249 -9.17 -2.24 -12.27
N ILE A 250 -8.14 -1.98 -11.46
CA ILE A 250 -6.73 -2.25 -11.81
C ILE A 250 -6.53 -3.70 -12.24
N CYS A 251 -7.13 -4.66 -11.53
CA CYS A 251 -7.03 -6.06 -11.93
C CYS A 251 -7.58 -6.36 -13.33
N ARG A 252 -8.58 -5.58 -13.80
CA ARG A 252 -9.12 -5.69 -15.16
C ARG A 252 -8.20 -5.01 -16.17
N GLU A 253 -7.70 -3.81 -15.87
CA GLU A 253 -6.77 -3.07 -16.71
C GLU A 253 -5.50 -3.90 -16.98
N LEU A 254 -4.93 -4.51 -15.93
CA LEU A 254 -3.72 -5.34 -16.02
C LEU A 254 -3.93 -6.67 -16.74
N THR A 255 -5.16 -7.20 -16.73
CA THR A 255 -5.49 -8.43 -17.47
C THR A 255 -6.09 -8.16 -18.85
N SER A 256 -6.31 -6.89 -19.20
CA SER A 256 -7.11 -6.38 -20.34
C SER A 256 -8.58 -6.81 -20.34
N HIS A 257 -8.92 -8.02 -19.87
CA HIS A 257 -10.28 -8.55 -19.80
C HIS A 257 -10.45 -9.47 -18.59
N CYS A 258 -11.62 -9.43 -17.96
CA CYS A 258 -11.93 -10.29 -16.80
C CYS A 258 -11.73 -11.79 -17.09
N ALA A 259 -11.99 -12.27 -18.30
CA ALA A 259 -11.78 -13.67 -18.69
C ALA A 259 -10.31 -14.15 -18.62
N LYS A 260 -9.34 -13.22 -18.60
CA LYS A 260 -7.91 -13.53 -18.42
C LYS A 260 -7.48 -13.47 -16.95
N CYS A 261 -8.34 -12.99 -16.06
CA CYS A 261 -8.07 -12.98 -14.62
C CYS A 261 -8.23 -14.40 -14.07
N PRO A 262 -7.26 -14.93 -13.31
CA PRO A 262 -7.39 -16.26 -12.70
C PRO A 262 -8.62 -16.40 -11.77
N LEU A 263 -9.12 -15.29 -11.24
CA LEU A 263 -10.29 -15.25 -10.36
C LEU A 263 -11.63 -15.12 -11.10
N TYR A 264 -11.64 -15.14 -12.44
CA TYR A 264 -12.82 -14.87 -13.26
C TYR A 264 -14.07 -15.65 -12.82
N GLU A 265 -13.95 -16.97 -12.70
CA GLU A 265 -15.07 -17.87 -12.38
C GLU A 265 -15.62 -17.68 -10.96
N TYR A 266 -14.86 -17.02 -10.09
CA TYR A 266 -15.22 -16.81 -8.69
C TYR A 266 -15.65 -15.37 -8.40
N CYS A 267 -15.38 -14.43 -9.33
CA CYS A 267 -15.58 -13.01 -9.10
C CYS A 267 -16.92 -12.53 -9.65
N ASN A 268 -17.86 -12.21 -8.76
CA ASN A 268 -19.18 -11.67 -9.13
C ASN A 268 -19.14 -10.28 -9.81
N TYR A 269 -17.98 -9.62 -9.83
CA TYR A 269 -17.76 -8.33 -10.50
C TYR A 269 -17.09 -8.49 -11.87
N ALA A 270 -16.85 -9.72 -12.31
CA ALA A 270 -16.32 -10.00 -13.63
C ALA A 270 -17.33 -9.57 -14.70
N GLU A 271 -16.86 -8.85 -15.72
CA GLU A 271 -17.67 -8.58 -16.90
C GLU A 271 -17.91 -9.88 -17.63
N VAL A 272 -19.19 -10.23 -17.78
CA VAL A 272 -19.62 -11.39 -18.56
C VAL A 272 -19.22 -11.13 -20.01
N ARG A 273 -18.48 -12.07 -20.62
CA ARG A 273 -18.23 -12.05 -22.07
C ARG A 273 -19.58 -11.89 -22.79
N LYS A 274 -19.80 -10.74 -23.46
CA LYS A 274 -20.81 -10.70 -24.52
C LYS A 274 -20.34 -11.72 -25.57
N ARG A 275 -21.18 -12.70 -25.86
CA ARG A 275 -20.93 -13.61 -26.98
C ARG A 275 -21.12 -12.77 -28.23
N ASP A 276 -20.03 -12.44 -28.89
CA ASP A 276 -20.06 -12.03 -30.30
C ASP A 276 -20.30 -13.26 -31.17
#